data_AF-A0A0G1JR95-F1
#
_entry.id   AF-A0A0G1JR95-F1
#
_cell.length_a   1.000
_cell.length_b   1.000
_cell.length_c   1.000
_cell.angle_alpha   90.00
_cell.angle_beta   90.00
_cell.angle_gamma   90.00
#
_symmetry.space_group_name_H-M   'P 1'
#
loop_
_entity.id
_entity.type
_entity.pdbx_description
1 polymer ?
#
loop_
_entity_poly.entity_id
_entity_poly.type
_entity_poly.pdbx_seq_one_letter_code
_entity_poly.pdbx_strand_id
1 'polypeptide(L)'
;MKHKLPLCVITTAILLAGCSLPFGAKKNSPTPTPSSQGERLTLQQAPFTTLTVTANKESGVVTGHTFAMQLQNLLTTPKTLEYLILYDLPDDRQQGIPGSIELTGSNSASRKDLFMGSCSKTCRYDQGVANGTVQLTYRDESGGAIGDIIGNWHLQTGNKLLTSVSSDFIFEMDAKPSGWFITMTGLGLPAPLENKVIGGPYVITSSGASNLSGVVKFKLTSPSNGAKILLWDSQRWKELNINLKLDGQIISASTDSLGTFVVVAS
;
A
#
# COMPACT_ATOMS: atom_id res chain seq x y z
N MET A 1 -31.43 93.01 -13.55
CA MET A 1 -30.11 93.38 -14.11
C MET A 1 -29.34 92.09 -14.36
N LYS A 2 -28.90 91.85 -15.61
CA LYS A 2 -27.60 91.22 -16.05
C LYS A 2 -27.19 89.87 -15.41
N HIS A 3 -26.79 88.79 -16.10
CA HIS A 3 -26.36 88.53 -17.48
C HIS A 3 -26.26 87.00 -17.75
N LYS A 4 -26.65 86.59 -18.96
CA LYS A 4 -25.99 85.67 -19.93
C LYS A 4 -25.47 84.26 -19.51
N LEU A 5 -26.10 83.24 -20.12
CA LEU A 5 -25.45 82.01 -20.64
C LEU A 5 -24.63 82.33 -21.92
N PRO A 6 -23.57 81.58 -22.28
CA PRO A 6 -23.69 80.41 -23.20
C PRO A 6 -22.67 79.25 -22.91
N LEU A 7 -23.02 77.97 -23.06
CA LEU A 7 -23.03 77.08 -24.26
C LEU A 7 -21.68 76.38 -24.59
N CYS A 8 -21.74 75.03 -24.51
CA CYS A 8 -21.04 73.95 -25.25
C CYS A 8 -19.50 73.90 -25.34
N VAL A 9 -18.92 72.74 -24.98
CA VAL A 9 -18.34 71.76 -25.94
C VAL A 9 -18.48 70.33 -25.37
N ILE A 10 -18.98 69.44 -26.22
CA ILE A 10 -19.10 67.99 -26.07
C ILE A 10 -17.79 67.33 -26.48
N THR A 11 -17.25 66.40 -25.69
CA THR A 11 -16.46 65.28 -26.23
C THR A 11 -16.76 63.98 -25.48
N THR A 12 -17.18 63.02 -26.30
CA THR A 12 -17.62 61.66 -26.05
C THR A 12 -16.47 60.76 -25.58
N ALA A 13 -16.71 59.93 -24.56
CA ALA A 13 -15.91 58.72 -24.31
C ALA A 13 -16.84 57.52 -24.21
N ILE A 14 -16.86 56.75 -25.29
CA ILE A 14 -17.47 55.43 -25.44
C ILE A 14 -16.48 54.41 -24.87
N LEU A 15 -16.96 53.42 -24.10
CA LEU A 15 -16.75 51.97 -24.29
C LEU A 15 -16.89 51.16 -22.98
N LEU A 16 -18.02 50.44 -22.90
CA LEU A 16 -18.10 49.00 -22.60
C LEU A 16 -17.25 48.47 -21.43
N ALA A 17 -17.76 48.63 -20.20
CA ALA A 17 -17.43 47.71 -19.12
C ALA A 17 -18.28 46.44 -19.27
N GLY A 18 -17.68 45.41 -19.85
CA GLY A 18 -18.28 44.09 -20.01
C GLY A 18 -18.62 43.47 -18.65
N CYS A 19 -19.90 43.18 -18.46
CA CYS A 19 -20.34 42.17 -17.50
C CYS A 19 -19.97 40.79 -18.06
N SER A 20 -18.81 40.27 -17.66
CA SER A 20 -18.49 38.85 -17.76
C SER A 20 -18.80 38.19 -16.42
N LEU A 21 -19.94 37.51 -16.36
CA LEU A 21 -20.23 36.48 -15.36
C LEU A 21 -19.15 35.40 -15.46
N PRO A 22 -18.41 35.05 -14.39
CA PRO A 22 -17.62 33.84 -14.40
C PRO A 22 -18.58 32.65 -14.35
N PHE A 23 -18.76 32.04 -15.52
CA PHE A 23 -19.33 30.71 -15.70
C PHE A 23 -18.67 29.71 -14.75
N GLY A 24 -19.50 28.80 -14.25
CA GLY A 24 -19.20 27.86 -13.19
C GLY A 24 -17.84 27.19 -13.31
N ALA A 25 -17.02 27.40 -12.27
CA ALA A 25 -15.92 26.51 -11.98
C ALA A 25 -16.49 25.10 -11.78
N LYS A 26 -16.14 24.18 -12.69
CA LYS A 26 -16.21 22.75 -12.41
C LYS A 26 -15.51 22.54 -11.07
N LYS A 27 -16.23 21.99 -10.08
CA LYS A 27 -15.64 21.43 -8.88
C LYS A 27 -14.69 20.33 -9.35
N ASN A 28 -13.42 20.69 -9.51
CA ASN A 28 -12.35 19.72 -9.51
C ASN A 28 -12.44 19.04 -8.14
N SER A 29 -12.91 17.80 -8.14
CA SER A 29 -12.74 16.93 -7.00
C SER A 29 -11.25 16.93 -6.70
N PRO A 30 -10.81 17.24 -5.47
CA PRO A 30 -9.39 17.18 -5.15
C PRO A 30 -8.94 15.74 -5.34
N THR A 31 -8.14 15.48 -6.36
CA THR A 31 -7.28 14.31 -6.40
C THR A 31 -6.40 14.41 -5.15
N PRO A 32 -6.39 13.42 -4.25
CA PRO A 32 -5.45 13.42 -3.13
C PRO A 32 -4.03 13.32 -3.72
N THR A 33 -3.37 14.47 -3.83
CA THR A 33 -1.94 14.54 -4.12
C THR A 33 -1.19 13.97 -2.91
N PRO A 34 -0.24 13.04 -3.09
CA PRO A 34 0.61 12.60 -2.00
C PRO A 34 1.35 13.82 -1.42
N SER A 35 1.02 14.17 -0.18
CA SER A 35 1.73 15.19 0.59
C SER A 35 2.77 14.50 1.47
N SER A 36 4.05 14.70 1.15
CA SER A 36 4.99 15.48 1.99
C SER A 36 6.45 15.16 1.62
N GLN A 37 7.31 16.17 1.70
CA GLN A 37 8.78 16.05 1.69
C GLN A 37 9.25 15.39 3.01
N GLY A 38 8.95 14.11 3.21
CA GLY A 38 9.58 13.27 4.23
C GLY A 38 10.72 12.44 3.61
N GLU A 39 11.70 12.04 4.40
CA GLU A 39 12.69 11.05 3.96
C GLU A 39 12.02 9.69 3.75
N ARG A 40 12.41 9.00 2.68
CA ARG A 40 11.95 7.65 2.41
C ARG A 40 12.58 6.67 3.39
N LEU A 41 11.78 6.04 4.24
CA LEU A 41 12.29 5.06 5.21
C LEU A 41 12.84 3.82 4.52
N THR A 42 13.92 3.29 5.07
CA THR A 42 14.48 1.99 4.69
C THR A 42 13.67 0.83 5.32
N LEU A 43 13.85 -0.38 4.80
CA LEU A 43 13.21 -1.60 5.33
C LEU A 43 13.59 -1.89 6.79
N GLN A 44 14.77 -1.48 7.23
CA GLN A 44 15.23 -1.68 8.61
C GLN A 44 14.64 -0.64 9.57
N GLN A 45 14.25 0.53 9.06
CA GLN A 45 13.66 1.61 9.85
C GLN A 45 12.14 1.46 9.96
N ALA A 46 11.46 1.02 8.91
CA ALA A 46 10.01 0.93 8.93
C ALA A 46 9.50 -0.23 9.81
N PRO A 47 8.45 -0.01 10.63
CA PRO A 47 7.69 -1.08 11.26
C PRO A 47 7.20 -2.12 10.26
N PHE A 48 7.20 -3.39 10.68
CA PHE A 48 6.72 -4.47 9.85
C PHE A 48 5.20 -4.39 9.69
N THR A 49 4.73 -4.15 8.46
CA THR A 49 3.30 -4.04 8.16
C THR A 49 2.85 -5.17 7.25
N THR A 50 1.65 -5.69 7.54
CA THR A 50 0.99 -6.70 6.70
C THR A 50 -0.46 -6.29 6.43
N LEU A 51 -0.99 -6.75 5.30
CA LEU A 51 -2.42 -6.75 5.00
C LEU A 51 -2.91 -8.19 4.96
N THR A 52 -4.03 -8.49 5.62
CA THR A 52 -4.68 -9.81 5.56
C THR A 52 -6.16 -9.65 5.25
N VAL A 53 -6.71 -10.46 4.36
CA VAL A 53 -8.15 -10.46 4.09
C VAL A 53 -8.90 -11.00 5.29
N THR A 54 -9.94 -10.30 5.72
CA THR A 54 -10.75 -10.68 6.88
C THR A 54 -12.21 -10.84 6.52
N ALA A 55 -12.95 -11.52 7.40
CA ALA A 55 -14.39 -11.59 7.30
C ALA A 55 -15.00 -10.20 7.47
N ASN A 56 -16.07 -9.93 6.72
CA ASN A 56 -16.91 -8.79 6.98
C ASN A 56 -17.55 -8.91 8.39
N LYS A 57 -17.49 -7.86 9.19
CA LYS A 57 -17.95 -7.89 10.59
C LYS A 57 -19.45 -8.12 10.75
N GLU A 58 -20.26 -7.68 9.79
CA GLU A 58 -21.72 -7.78 9.86
C GLU A 58 -22.21 -9.17 9.45
N SER A 59 -21.65 -9.71 8.36
CA SER A 59 -22.08 -11.00 7.79
C SER A 59 -21.23 -12.20 8.24
N GLY A 60 -20.02 -11.97 8.74
CA GLY A 60 -19.06 -13.04 9.04
C GLY A 60 -18.43 -13.70 7.81
N VAL A 61 -18.73 -13.22 6.60
CA VAL A 61 -18.29 -13.84 5.34
C VAL A 61 -17.00 -13.18 4.81
N VAL A 62 -16.07 -14.00 4.33
CA VAL A 62 -14.84 -13.52 3.66
C VAL A 62 -15.08 -13.33 2.17
N THR A 63 -15.12 -12.07 1.73
CA THR A 63 -15.45 -11.72 0.33
C THR A 63 -14.35 -10.93 -0.39
N GLY A 64 -13.19 -10.72 0.23
CA GLY A 64 -12.12 -9.90 -0.36
C GLY A 64 -12.31 -8.37 -0.23
N HIS A 65 -13.35 -7.90 0.46
CA HIS A 65 -13.64 -6.45 0.58
C HIS A 65 -13.19 -5.82 1.91
N THR A 66 -12.66 -6.62 2.83
CA THR A 66 -12.22 -6.14 4.15
C THR A 66 -10.84 -6.69 4.43
N PHE A 67 -9.91 -5.80 4.75
CA PHE A 67 -8.54 -6.16 5.12
C PHE A 67 -8.28 -5.76 6.57
N ALA A 68 -7.42 -6.49 7.26
CA ALA A 68 -6.76 -6.03 8.46
C ALA A 68 -5.33 -5.61 8.12
N MET A 69 -5.02 -4.34 8.37
CA MET A 69 -3.64 -3.86 8.42
C MET A 69 -3.09 -4.09 9.82
N GLN A 70 -1.98 -4.79 9.92
CA GLN A 70 -1.30 -5.07 11.19
C GLN A 70 0.12 -4.50 11.15
N LEU A 71 0.49 -3.77 12.20
CA LEU A 71 1.83 -3.25 12.41
C LEU A 71 2.49 -3.96 13.59
N GLN A 72 3.74 -4.36 13.40
CA GLN A 72 4.60 -5.01 14.38
C GLN A 72 5.95 -4.29 14.43
N ASN A 73 6.73 -4.52 15.49
CA ASN A 73 8.03 -3.89 15.72
C ASN A 73 7.94 -2.36 15.68
N LEU A 74 6.93 -1.79 16.36
CA LEU A 74 6.75 -0.35 16.43
C LEU A 74 7.99 0.30 17.02
N LEU A 75 8.50 1.30 16.29
CA LEU A 75 9.55 2.18 16.78
C LEU A 75 9.03 2.97 18.00
N THR A 76 9.94 3.42 18.87
CA THR A 76 9.61 4.25 20.03
C THR A 76 9.20 5.68 19.65
N THR A 77 9.59 6.13 18.45
CA THR A 77 9.57 7.53 18.03
C THR A 77 8.38 8.00 17.19
N PRO A 78 7.64 7.18 16.41
CA PRO A 78 6.40 7.64 15.83
C PRO A 78 5.24 7.52 16.83
N LYS A 79 4.49 8.61 17.00
CA LYS A 79 3.23 8.61 17.76
C LYS A 79 2.02 8.41 16.89
N THR A 80 2.11 8.81 15.63
CA THR A 80 1.01 8.71 14.70
C THR A 80 1.50 8.08 13.42
N LEU A 81 0.72 7.14 12.92
CA LEU A 81 0.81 6.64 11.56
C LEU A 81 -0.36 7.22 10.78
N GLU A 82 -0.07 7.97 9.73
CA GLU A 82 -1.03 8.22 8.66
C GLU A 82 -0.91 7.14 7.61
N TYR A 83 -2.03 6.67 7.09
CA TYR A 83 -2.05 5.72 6.01
C TYR A 83 -2.95 6.19 4.87
N LEU A 84 -2.57 5.82 3.65
CA LEU A 84 -3.38 5.96 2.45
C LEU A 84 -3.31 4.65 1.68
N ILE A 85 -4.46 3.99 1.54
CA ILE A 85 -4.61 2.83 0.65
C ILE A 85 -5.21 3.34 -0.65
N LEU A 86 -4.51 3.13 -1.76
CA LEU A 86 -5.03 3.38 -3.10
C LEU A 86 -5.30 2.04 -3.78
N TYR A 87 -6.38 1.94 -4.55
CA TYR A 87 -6.66 0.78 -5.39
C TYR A 87 -7.46 1.16 -6.62
N ASP A 88 -7.29 0.37 -7.66
CA ASP A 88 -7.93 0.59 -8.95
C ASP A 88 -9.15 -0.32 -9.09
N LEU A 89 -10.18 0.21 -9.73
CA LEU A 89 -11.39 -0.49 -10.09
C LEU A 89 -11.36 -0.93 -11.56
N PRO A 90 -12.16 -1.93 -11.96
CA PRO A 90 -12.20 -2.40 -13.35
C PRO A 90 -12.61 -1.34 -14.38
N ASP A 91 -13.19 -0.22 -13.95
CA ASP A 91 -13.59 0.91 -14.78
C ASP A 91 -12.55 2.06 -14.78
N ASP A 92 -11.29 1.74 -14.45
CA ASP A 92 -10.14 2.64 -14.38
C ASP A 92 -10.28 3.78 -13.35
N ARG A 93 -11.29 3.73 -12.48
CA ARG A 93 -11.39 4.67 -11.35
C ARG A 93 -10.49 4.21 -10.22
N GLN A 94 -9.77 5.16 -9.64
CA GLN A 94 -9.01 4.95 -8.41
C GLN A 94 -9.83 5.34 -7.19
N GLN A 95 -9.72 4.55 -6.13
CA GLN A 95 -10.30 4.83 -4.82
C GLN A 95 -9.19 5.01 -3.78
N GLY A 96 -9.50 5.75 -2.71
CA GLY A 96 -8.57 6.04 -1.63
C GLY A 96 -9.20 5.84 -0.25
N ILE A 97 -8.50 5.15 0.64
CA ILE A 97 -8.87 5.01 2.06
C ILE A 97 -7.78 5.69 2.89
N PRO A 98 -7.93 6.99 3.20
CA PRO A 98 -7.05 7.67 4.13
C PRO A 98 -7.43 7.34 5.58
N GLY A 99 -6.49 7.46 6.50
CA GLY A 99 -6.77 7.49 7.92
C GLY A 99 -5.52 7.62 8.76
N SER A 100 -5.70 7.54 10.08
CA SER A 100 -4.61 7.60 11.05
C SER A 100 -4.78 6.56 12.16
N ILE A 101 -3.66 6.20 12.77
CA ILE A 101 -3.54 5.34 13.94
C ILE A 101 -2.63 6.03 14.94
N GLU A 102 -3.08 6.17 16.18
CA GLU A 102 -2.22 6.53 17.30
C GLU A 102 -1.42 5.30 17.73
N LEU A 103 -0.10 5.42 17.72
CA LEU A 103 0.84 4.39 18.11
C LEU A 103 1.14 4.55 19.61
N THR A 104 0.62 3.62 20.42
CA THR A 104 0.77 3.64 21.87
C THR A 104 1.83 2.64 22.32
N GLY A 105 2.95 3.15 22.84
CA GLY A 105 4.03 2.36 23.45
C GLY A 105 4.89 1.53 22.49
N SER A 106 6.12 1.24 22.89
CA SER A 106 7.02 0.30 22.22
C SER A 106 6.48 -1.14 22.33
N ASN A 107 6.59 -1.92 21.25
CA ASN A 107 6.23 -3.35 21.18
C ASN A 107 4.73 -3.71 21.15
N SER A 108 3.81 -2.76 21.02
CA SER A 108 2.39 -3.08 20.80
C SER A 108 2.11 -3.41 19.33
N ALA A 109 1.28 -4.42 19.05
CA ALA A 109 0.77 -4.66 17.71
C ALA A 109 -0.44 -3.74 17.49
N SER A 110 -0.40 -2.91 16.46
CA SER A 110 -1.55 -2.09 16.07
C SER A 110 -2.31 -2.77 14.94
N ARG A 111 -3.65 -2.78 15.04
CA ARG A 111 -4.53 -3.34 14.02
C ARG A 111 -5.56 -2.33 13.58
N LYS A 112 -5.70 -2.17 12.26
CA LYS A 112 -6.76 -1.36 11.65
C LYS A 112 -7.51 -2.20 10.63
N ASP A 113 -8.82 -2.26 10.76
CA ASP A 113 -9.67 -2.84 9.71
C ASP A 113 -9.92 -1.79 8.63
N LEU A 114 -9.73 -2.19 7.37
CA LEU A 114 -9.86 -1.39 6.17
C LEU A 114 -11.02 -1.94 5.35
N PHE A 115 -11.83 -1.03 4.83
CA PHE A 115 -13.04 -1.36 4.06
C PHE A 115 -12.89 -0.87 2.63
N MET A 116 -12.94 -1.78 1.66
CA MET A 116 -12.87 -1.45 0.23
C MET A 116 -14.25 -1.03 -0.28
N GLY A 117 -14.55 0.26 -0.15
CA GLY A 117 -15.78 0.86 -0.62
C GLY A 117 -16.14 2.15 0.10
N SER A 118 -17.43 2.46 0.18
CA SER A 118 -17.95 3.62 0.90
C SER A 118 -19.00 3.23 1.94
N CYS A 119 -18.93 3.86 3.11
CA CYS A 119 -19.91 3.71 4.18
C CYS A 119 -20.37 5.10 4.64
N SER A 120 -21.67 5.35 4.56
CA SER A 120 -22.31 6.50 5.21
C SER A 120 -23.39 5.99 6.18
N LYS A 121 -24.65 5.92 5.71
CA LYS A 121 -25.75 5.22 6.39
C LYS A 121 -25.86 3.75 5.97
N THR A 122 -25.43 3.45 4.75
CA THR A 122 -25.36 2.11 4.18
C THR A 122 -23.96 1.92 3.60
N CYS A 123 -23.39 0.73 3.80
CA CYS A 123 -22.10 0.36 3.25
C CYS A 123 -22.27 -0.25 1.84
N ARG A 124 -21.43 0.18 0.90
CA ARG A 124 -21.32 -0.39 -0.45
C ARG A 124 -19.89 -0.84 -0.67
N TYR A 125 -19.72 -2.10 -1.05
CA TYR A 125 -18.44 -2.66 -1.45
C TYR A 125 -18.13 -2.33 -2.89
N ASP A 126 -16.88 -1.96 -3.15
CA ASP A 126 -16.41 -1.85 -4.53
C ASP A 126 -16.04 -3.24 -5.07
N GLN A 127 -16.45 -3.52 -6.31
CA GLN A 127 -16.28 -4.82 -6.95
C GLN A 127 -15.03 -4.84 -7.83
N GLY A 128 -14.43 -6.03 -7.95
CA GLY A 128 -13.28 -6.24 -8.84
C GLY A 128 -11.97 -5.61 -8.36
N VAL A 129 -11.87 -5.27 -7.07
CA VAL A 129 -10.61 -4.83 -6.44
C VAL A 129 -9.59 -5.96 -6.57
N ALA A 130 -8.48 -5.68 -7.24
CA ALA A 130 -7.44 -6.68 -7.49
C ALA A 130 -6.08 -6.25 -6.93
N ASN A 131 -5.71 -4.98 -7.05
CA ASN A 131 -4.39 -4.52 -6.61
C ASN A 131 -4.47 -3.08 -6.12
N GLY A 132 -3.37 -2.64 -5.52
CA GLY A 132 -3.25 -1.27 -5.05
C GLY A 132 -1.93 -1.01 -4.36
N THR A 133 -1.89 0.14 -3.69
CA THR A 133 -0.73 0.67 -3.00
C THR A 133 -1.10 0.98 -1.56
N VAL A 134 -0.21 0.68 -0.62
CA VAL A 134 -0.25 1.17 0.75
C VAL A 134 0.85 2.21 0.89
N GLN A 135 0.50 3.42 1.31
CA GLN A 135 1.44 4.44 1.77
C GLN A 135 1.26 4.65 3.27
N LEU A 136 2.36 4.64 4.00
CA LEU A 136 2.45 4.84 5.44
C LEU A 136 3.37 6.03 5.70
N THR A 137 2.86 7.05 6.39
CA THR A 137 3.63 8.23 6.79
C THR A 137 3.69 8.28 8.30
N TYR A 138 4.91 8.23 8.84
CA TYR A 138 5.16 8.23 10.28
C TYR A 138 5.40 9.65 10.77
N ARG A 139 4.75 10.00 11.89
CA ARG A 139 4.87 11.33 12.51
C ARG A 139 5.29 11.27 13.96
N ASP A 140 6.07 12.27 14.36
CA ASP A 140 6.51 12.48 15.74
C ASP A 140 5.40 13.12 16.61
N GLU A 141 5.72 13.37 17.89
CA GLU A 141 4.83 14.01 18.87
C GLU A 141 4.34 15.41 18.46
N SER A 142 5.12 16.14 17.67
CA SER A 142 4.78 17.48 17.19
C SER A 142 3.94 17.48 15.90
N GLY A 143 3.72 16.30 15.31
CA GLY A 143 3.10 16.14 13.98
C GLY A 143 4.10 16.27 12.81
N GLY A 144 5.38 16.42 13.10
CA GLY A 144 6.47 16.43 12.12
C GLY A 144 6.58 15.09 11.39
N ALA A 145 6.79 15.12 10.08
CA ALA A 145 6.99 13.89 9.30
C ALA A 145 8.38 13.32 9.58
N ILE A 146 8.43 12.08 10.08
CA ILE A 146 9.65 11.31 10.27
C ILE A 146 10.09 10.71 8.93
N GLY A 147 9.12 10.20 8.18
CA GLY A 147 9.37 9.60 6.87
C GLY A 147 8.20 8.73 6.41
N ASP A 148 8.30 8.23 5.18
CA ASP A 148 7.26 7.41 4.56
C ASP A 148 7.79 6.03 4.11
N ILE A 149 6.89 5.06 4.02
CA ILE A 149 7.12 3.81 3.30
C ILE A 149 5.88 3.45 2.47
N ILE A 150 6.10 2.84 1.31
CA ILE A 150 5.10 2.58 0.26
C ILE A 150 5.36 1.17 -0.26
N GLY A 151 4.30 0.41 -0.47
CA GLY A 151 4.36 -0.95 -0.97
C GLY A 151 3.12 -1.27 -1.78
N ASN A 152 3.29 -2.14 -2.77
CA ASN A 152 2.18 -2.59 -3.61
C ASN A 152 1.61 -3.89 -3.06
N TRP A 153 0.31 -4.09 -3.24
CA TRP A 153 -0.38 -5.32 -2.86
C TRP A 153 -1.24 -5.85 -4.01
N HIS A 154 -1.39 -7.16 -4.05
CA HIS A 154 -2.19 -7.89 -5.04
C HIS A 154 -3.09 -8.89 -4.32
N LEU A 155 -4.40 -8.67 -4.40
CA LEU A 155 -5.46 -9.54 -3.91
C LEU A 155 -5.77 -10.61 -4.95
N GLN A 156 -5.71 -11.88 -4.55
CA GLN A 156 -5.90 -13.02 -5.44
C GLN A 156 -6.74 -14.11 -4.75
N THR A 157 -7.49 -14.88 -5.52
CA THR A 157 -8.24 -16.05 -5.02
C THR A 157 -8.35 -17.13 -6.09
N GLY A 158 -8.50 -18.38 -5.66
CA GLY A 158 -8.84 -19.51 -6.54
C GLY A 158 -7.77 -19.93 -7.55
N ASN A 159 -6.58 -19.34 -7.52
CA ASN A 159 -5.48 -19.65 -8.45
C ASN A 159 -4.31 -20.29 -7.69
N LYS A 160 -3.59 -21.21 -8.35
CA LYS A 160 -2.34 -21.78 -7.83
C LYS A 160 -1.18 -20.78 -7.85
N LEU A 161 -1.28 -19.76 -8.69
CA LEU A 161 -0.22 -18.79 -8.92
C LEU A 161 -0.55 -17.48 -8.19
N LEU A 162 0.27 -17.12 -7.21
CA LEU A 162 0.26 -15.81 -6.57
C LEU A 162 1.44 -15.00 -7.10
N THR A 163 1.24 -13.71 -7.35
CA THR A 163 2.26 -12.82 -7.91
C THR A 163 2.26 -11.49 -7.20
N SER A 164 3.43 -10.87 -7.07
CA SER A 164 3.48 -9.43 -6.79
C SER A 164 2.92 -8.63 -7.98
N VAL A 165 2.55 -7.37 -7.75
CA VAL A 165 2.08 -6.48 -8.82
C VAL A 165 3.14 -6.34 -9.93
N SER A 166 4.42 -6.27 -9.58
CA SER A 166 5.52 -6.18 -10.54
C SER A 166 5.90 -7.52 -11.20
N SER A 167 5.33 -8.63 -10.74
CA SER A 167 5.72 -10.00 -11.13
C SER A 167 7.17 -10.38 -10.84
N ASP A 168 7.90 -9.59 -10.04
CA ASP A 168 9.25 -9.94 -9.58
C ASP A 168 9.25 -11.02 -8.49
N PHE A 169 8.08 -11.30 -7.92
CA PHE A 169 7.88 -12.41 -6.99
C PHE A 169 6.68 -13.24 -7.38
N ILE A 170 6.86 -14.55 -7.33
CA ILE A 170 5.85 -15.55 -7.67
C ILE A 170 5.87 -16.63 -6.59
N PHE A 171 4.68 -17.05 -6.17
CA PHE A 171 4.48 -18.26 -5.37
C PHE A 171 3.54 -19.20 -6.13
N GLU A 172 4.06 -20.35 -6.51
CA GLU A 172 3.32 -21.38 -7.24
C GLU A 172 2.98 -22.52 -6.28
N MET A 173 1.71 -22.58 -5.88
CA MET A 173 1.19 -23.61 -4.97
C MET A 173 1.11 -24.97 -5.63
N ASP A 174 1.44 -26.01 -4.86
CA ASP A 174 1.31 -27.41 -5.31
C ASP A 174 -0.17 -27.77 -5.56
N ALA A 175 -1.06 -27.33 -4.66
CA ALA A 175 -2.49 -27.57 -4.70
C ALA A 175 -3.28 -26.27 -4.92
N LYS A 176 -4.48 -26.39 -5.51
CA LYS A 176 -5.37 -25.23 -5.66
C LYS A 176 -5.87 -24.82 -4.27
N PRO A 177 -5.61 -23.59 -3.81
CA PRO A 177 -6.05 -23.19 -2.48
C PRO A 177 -7.54 -22.82 -2.48
N SER A 178 -8.12 -22.84 -1.29
CA SER A 178 -9.36 -22.13 -0.97
C SER A 178 -9.05 -20.81 -0.26
N GLY A 179 -9.85 -19.78 -0.50
CA GLY A 179 -9.76 -18.50 0.19
C GLY A 179 -9.06 -17.41 -0.61
N TRP A 180 -8.87 -16.28 0.06
CA TRP A 180 -8.25 -15.07 -0.49
C TRP A 180 -6.83 -14.89 0.04
N PHE A 181 -5.97 -14.38 -0.83
CA PHE A 181 -4.55 -14.17 -0.61
C PHE A 181 -4.19 -12.72 -0.92
N ILE A 182 -3.27 -12.16 -0.14
CA ILE A 182 -2.61 -10.90 -0.50
C ILE A 182 -1.12 -11.17 -0.65
N THR A 183 -0.58 -10.84 -1.82
CA THR A 183 0.87 -10.76 -2.05
C THR A 183 1.27 -9.30 -2.02
N MET A 184 2.15 -8.91 -1.10
CA MET A 184 2.53 -7.52 -0.88
C MET A 184 4.04 -7.34 -0.87
N THR A 185 4.54 -6.24 -1.44
CA THR A 185 5.92 -5.79 -1.17
C THR A 185 6.01 -5.42 0.32
N GLY A 186 6.90 -6.08 1.05
CA GLY A 186 6.99 -5.92 2.49
C GLY A 186 7.35 -4.49 2.88
N LEU A 187 6.62 -3.97 3.87
CA LEU A 187 6.87 -2.69 4.49
C LEU A 187 7.55 -2.97 5.82
N GLY A 188 8.85 -2.71 5.91
CA GLY A 188 9.65 -3.10 7.07
C GLY A 188 10.07 -4.58 7.09
N LEU A 189 10.83 -4.97 8.12
CA LEU A 189 11.23 -6.36 8.36
C LEU A 189 10.64 -6.90 9.68
N PRO A 190 10.15 -8.15 9.71
CA PRO A 190 9.59 -8.76 10.92
C PRO A 190 10.65 -9.05 12.00
N ALA A 191 11.92 -9.15 11.62
CA ALA A 191 13.06 -9.20 12.52
C ALA A 191 14.32 -8.75 11.78
N PRO A 192 15.38 -8.32 12.49
CA PRO A 192 16.66 -7.98 11.88
C PRO A 192 17.24 -9.12 11.03
N LEU A 193 18.03 -8.75 10.03
CA LEU A 193 18.80 -9.65 9.17
C LEU A 193 20.26 -9.22 9.21
N GLU A 194 21.16 -10.19 9.36
CA GLU A 194 22.61 -9.93 9.35
C GLU A 194 23.11 -9.60 7.94
N ASN A 195 22.56 -10.28 6.94
CA ASN A 195 22.96 -10.15 5.55
C ASN A 195 22.19 -9.05 4.81
N LYS A 196 22.81 -8.49 3.76
CA LYS A 196 22.19 -7.52 2.87
C LYS A 196 21.05 -8.16 2.08
N VAL A 197 19.86 -7.55 2.13
CA VAL A 197 18.72 -7.93 1.28
C VAL A 197 19.00 -7.51 -0.18
N ILE A 198 18.89 -8.47 -1.09
CA ILE A 198 19.06 -8.30 -2.55
C ILE A 198 17.79 -8.63 -3.35
N GLY A 199 16.71 -9.06 -2.67
CA GLY A 199 15.38 -9.25 -3.26
C GLY A 199 14.28 -9.29 -2.19
N GLY A 200 13.12 -8.69 -2.48
CA GLY A 200 12.04 -8.56 -1.51
C GLY A 200 12.28 -7.47 -0.46
N PRO A 201 11.61 -7.54 0.72
CA PRO A 201 10.70 -8.59 1.16
C PRO A 201 9.41 -8.67 0.35
N TYR A 202 8.85 -9.87 0.26
CA TYR A 202 7.47 -10.10 -0.17
C TYR A 202 6.72 -10.85 0.92
N VAL A 203 5.52 -10.37 1.25
CA VAL A 203 4.66 -10.97 2.27
C VAL A 203 3.48 -11.64 1.56
N ILE A 204 3.20 -12.89 1.91
CA ILE A 204 1.96 -13.56 1.52
C ILE A 204 1.12 -13.80 2.77
N THR A 205 -0.09 -13.28 2.78
CA THR A 205 -1.10 -13.57 3.81
C THR A 205 -2.30 -14.28 3.18
N SER A 206 -3.05 -15.00 4.02
CA SER A 206 -4.22 -15.77 3.62
C SER A 206 -5.35 -15.55 4.61
N SER A 207 -6.58 -15.53 4.10
CA SER A 207 -7.80 -15.63 4.92
C SER A 207 -8.15 -17.07 5.31
N GLY A 208 -7.45 -18.05 4.73
CA GLY A 208 -7.66 -19.48 4.94
C GLY A 208 -6.42 -20.16 5.54
N ALA A 209 -6.02 -21.29 4.94
CA ALA A 209 -4.88 -22.08 5.43
C ALA A 209 -3.55 -21.31 5.35
N SER A 210 -2.72 -21.45 6.39
CA SER A 210 -1.35 -20.91 6.46
C SER A 210 -0.28 -21.89 5.98
N ASN A 211 -0.59 -23.19 6.02
CA ASN A 211 0.32 -24.27 5.64
C ASN A 211 0.03 -24.66 4.19
N LEU A 212 0.66 -23.95 3.26
CA LEU A 212 0.56 -24.22 1.83
C LEU A 212 1.96 -24.45 1.28
N SER A 213 2.12 -25.61 0.64
CA SER A 213 3.35 -25.97 -0.05
C SER A 213 3.39 -25.41 -1.47
N GLY A 214 4.59 -25.08 -1.93
CA GLY A 214 4.80 -24.56 -3.26
C GLY A 214 6.24 -24.17 -3.52
N VAL A 215 6.42 -23.42 -4.62
CA VAL A 215 7.72 -22.88 -5.05
C VAL A 215 7.66 -21.37 -5.07
N VAL A 216 8.59 -20.73 -4.36
CA VAL A 216 8.84 -19.30 -4.48
C VAL A 216 9.85 -19.02 -5.57
N LYS A 217 9.64 -17.94 -6.32
CA LYS A 217 10.55 -17.46 -7.36
C LYS A 217 10.73 -15.96 -7.20
N PHE A 218 11.97 -15.50 -7.23
CA PHE A 218 12.34 -14.10 -7.21
C PHE A 218 13.12 -13.75 -8.47
N LYS A 219 12.75 -12.66 -9.10
CA LYS A 219 13.57 -12.00 -10.11
C LYS A 219 14.50 -11.01 -9.43
N LEU A 220 15.80 -11.19 -9.60
CA LEU A 220 16.86 -10.39 -8.99
C LEU A 220 17.45 -9.41 -10.00
N THR A 221 17.56 -8.15 -9.60
CA THR A 221 18.25 -7.11 -10.39
C THR A 221 19.77 -7.30 -10.38
N SER A 222 20.31 -7.89 -9.31
CA SER A 222 21.73 -8.14 -9.14
C SER A 222 21.95 -9.50 -8.45
N PRO A 223 21.93 -10.60 -9.23
CA PRO A 223 22.15 -11.93 -8.67
C PRO A 223 23.56 -12.02 -8.08
N SER A 224 23.67 -12.69 -6.92
CA SER A 224 24.95 -12.97 -6.28
C SER A 224 25.17 -14.47 -6.14
N ASN A 225 26.41 -14.94 -6.36
CA ASN A 225 26.78 -16.30 -6.03
C ASN A 225 26.58 -16.53 -4.52
N GLY A 226 25.91 -17.63 -4.17
CA GLY A 226 25.55 -17.91 -2.78
C GLY A 226 24.34 -17.13 -2.26
N ALA A 227 23.54 -16.49 -3.11
CA ALA A 227 22.27 -15.91 -2.66
C ALA A 227 21.39 -16.96 -1.97
N LYS A 228 20.75 -16.55 -0.87
CA LYS A 228 19.88 -17.41 -0.06
C LYS A 228 18.47 -16.84 -0.04
N ILE A 229 17.47 -17.71 -0.09
CA ILE A 229 16.09 -17.34 0.20
C ILE A 229 15.81 -17.62 1.67
N LEU A 230 15.34 -16.61 2.41
CA LEU A 230 14.87 -16.77 3.78
C LEU A 230 13.36 -16.58 3.84
N LEU A 231 12.73 -17.35 4.72
CA LEU A 231 11.31 -17.27 5.07
C LEU A 231 11.18 -16.89 6.55
N TRP A 232 10.39 -15.87 6.85
CA TRP A 232 9.86 -15.62 8.19
C TRP A 232 8.56 -16.38 8.38
N ASP A 233 8.57 -17.35 9.30
CA ASP A 233 7.42 -18.22 9.62
C ASP A 233 6.54 -17.69 10.76
N SER A 234 6.61 -16.38 11.04
CA SER A 234 6.04 -15.70 12.22
C SER A 234 6.87 -15.79 13.51
N GLN A 235 7.91 -16.63 13.54
CA GLN A 235 8.76 -16.78 14.73
C GLN A 235 10.23 -16.50 14.45
N ARG A 236 10.75 -16.98 13.31
CA ARG A 236 12.16 -16.88 12.97
C ARG A 236 12.38 -16.87 11.46
N TRP A 237 13.57 -16.41 11.07
CA TRP A 237 14.08 -16.61 9.72
C TRP A 237 14.54 -18.06 9.53
N LYS A 238 14.01 -18.74 8.52
CA LYS A 238 14.38 -20.08 8.05
C LYS A 238 14.98 -19.97 6.66
N GLU A 239 16.17 -20.54 6.46
CA GLU A 239 16.75 -20.66 5.12
C GLU A 239 16.01 -21.74 4.31
N LEU A 240 15.61 -21.38 3.09
CA LEU A 240 15.02 -22.32 2.13
C LEU A 240 16.11 -22.87 1.21
N ASN A 241 16.55 -24.09 1.51
CA ASN A 241 17.59 -24.79 0.74
C ASN A 241 17.03 -25.92 -0.14
N ILE A 242 15.77 -26.30 0.04
CA ILE A 242 15.13 -27.38 -0.71
C ILE A 242 14.91 -26.93 -2.16
N ASN A 243 15.49 -27.68 -3.11
CA ASN A 243 15.42 -27.39 -4.54
C ASN A 243 15.86 -25.96 -4.90
N LEU A 244 16.79 -25.38 -4.14
CA LEU A 244 17.31 -24.04 -4.42
C LEU A 244 17.99 -24.03 -5.80
N LYS A 245 17.52 -23.16 -6.68
CA LYS A 245 18.04 -22.98 -8.04
C LYS A 245 18.23 -21.51 -8.33
N LEU A 246 19.38 -21.17 -8.93
CA LEU A 246 19.65 -19.87 -9.52
C LEU A 246 19.82 -20.07 -11.03
N ASP A 247 18.87 -19.55 -11.81
CA ASP A 247 18.88 -19.59 -13.27
C ASP A 247 18.85 -18.16 -13.81
N GLY A 248 20.02 -17.67 -14.22
CA GLY A 248 20.22 -16.27 -14.61
C GLY A 248 19.84 -15.31 -13.48
N GLN A 249 18.76 -14.56 -13.68
CA GLN A 249 18.23 -13.60 -12.69
C GLN A 249 17.17 -14.19 -11.77
N ILE A 250 16.78 -15.45 -11.94
CA ILE A 250 15.71 -16.06 -11.15
C ILE A 250 16.30 -16.97 -10.08
N ILE A 251 16.03 -16.68 -8.82
CA ILE A 251 16.28 -17.61 -7.71
C ILE A 251 14.96 -18.23 -7.25
N SER A 252 14.95 -19.53 -6.99
CA SER A 252 13.75 -20.25 -6.56
C SER A 252 14.05 -21.34 -5.54
N ALA A 253 13.08 -21.62 -4.66
CA ALA A 253 13.16 -22.70 -3.68
C ALA A 253 11.76 -23.22 -3.33
N SER A 254 11.69 -24.46 -2.83
CA SER A 254 10.46 -25.03 -2.28
C SER A 254 10.21 -24.55 -0.84
N THR A 255 8.95 -24.40 -0.48
CA THR A 255 8.48 -24.06 0.88
C THR A 255 7.21 -24.81 1.20
N ASP A 256 6.94 -25.00 2.50
CA ASP A 256 5.77 -25.67 3.07
C ASP A 256 4.80 -24.71 3.77
N SER A 257 5.11 -23.42 3.78
CA SER A 257 4.30 -22.40 4.43
C SER A 257 4.32 -21.06 3.69
N LEU A 258 3.31 -20.25 4.03
CA LEU A 258 3.25 -18.83 3.70
C LEU A 258 4.02 -18.00 4.74
N GLY A 259 4.35 -16.76 4.39
CA GLY A 259 5.01 -15.84 5.30
C GLY A 259 5.67 -14.67 4.57
N THR A 260 6.76 -14.16 5.15
CA THR A 260 7.59 -13.13 4.52
C THR A 260 8.83 -13.78 3.92
N PHE A 261 9.04 -13.58 2.63
CA PHE A 261 10.20 -14.09 1.92
C PHE A 261 11.15 -12.96 1.56
N VAL A 262 12.45 -13.20 1.73
CA VAL A 262 13.54 -12.29 1.32
C VAL A 262 14.63 -13.08 0.63
N VAL A 263 15.39 -12.41 -0.23
CA VAL A 263 16.65 -12.92 -0.76
C VAL A 263 17.77 -12.10 -0.15
N VAL A 264 18.77 -12.76 0.42
CA VAL A 264 19.95 -12.12 0.98
C VAL A 264 21.22 -12.56 0.25
N ALA A 265 22.19 -11.66 0.18
CA ALA A 265 23.54 -12.01 -0.25
C ALA A 265 24.22 -12.89 0.82
N SER A 266 25.09 -13.82 0.40
CA SER A 266 26.02 -14.48 1.33
C SER A 266 26.99 -13.47 1.93
#